data_AF-A0A699URB1-F1
#
_entry.id   AF-A0A699URB1-F1
#
_cell.length_a   1.000
_cell.length_b   1.000
_cell.length_c   1.000
_cell.angle_alpha   90.00
_cell.angle_beta   90.00
_cell.angle_gamma   90.00
#
_symmetry.space_group_name_H-M   'P 1'
#
loop_
_entity.id
_entity.type
_entity.pdbx_description
1 polymer ?
#
loop_
_entity_poly.entity_id
_entity_poly.type
_entity_poly.pdbx_seq_one_letter_code
_entity_poly.pdbx_strand_id
1 'polypeptide(L)'
;DGDNGNGNGGNENGKNGNGEHGNGGNGNPYENNRDARPIVRECTYQDFMKCQRLNFKGTEGVVGLIRWFEKIETVYHNSNYPKKYQAKYASCTLLNSALIWWNSHKRTIGTETAFAMSWRELMKLMAEVYCPRNKV
;
A
#
# COMPACT_ATOMS: atom_id res chain seq x y z
N ASP A 1 -25.63 56.73 -56.07
CA ASP A 1 -24.66 56.76 -57.19
C ASP A 1 -23.53 57.69 -56.78
N GLY A 2 -22.25 57.36 -56.73
CA GLY A 2 -21.43 56.22 -57.14
C GLY A 2 -19.97 56.55 -56.76
N ASP A 3 -19.01 55.74 -57.23
CA ASP A 3 -17.55 55.72 -56.98
C ASP A 3 -17.14 54.94 -55.72
N ASN A 4 -16.77 53.65 -55.78
CA ASN A 4 -16.16 52.82 -56.82
C ASN A 4 -14.67 53.15 -57.10
N GLY A 5 -13.80 52.19 -56.75
CA GLY A 5 -12.48 52.03 -57.34
C GLY A 5 -11.29 52.18 -56.39
N ASN A 6 -10.81 51.06 -55.85
CA ASN A 6 -9.43 50.66 -56.16
C ASN A 6 -9.25 49.14 -56.01
N GLY A 7 -8.87 48.48 -57.11
CA GLY A 7 -8.22 47.16 -57.07
C GLY A 7 -6.82 47.31 -56.43
N ASN A 8 -5.97 46.32 -56.33
CA ASN A 8 -5.83 45.00 -56.94
C ASN A 8 -4.73 44.34 -56.08
N GLY A 9 -4.87 43.11 -55.65
CA GLY A 9 -4.14 42.03 -56.31
C GLY A 9 -3.67 41.03 -55.26
N GLY A 10 -4.09 39.78 -55.43
CA GLY A 10 -3.80 38.70 -54.50
C GLY A 10 -2.39 38.13 -54.63
N ASN A 11 -2.07 37.20 -53.74
CA ASN A 11 -1.56 35.91 -54.18
C ASN A 11 -1.95 34.80 -53.19
N GLU A 12 -2.58 33.80 -53.76
CA GLU A 12 -2.88 32.45 -53.30
C GLU A 12 -1.56 31.65 -53.12
N ASN A 13 -1.43 30.43 -52.57
CA ASN A 13 -2.28 29.39 -51.99
C ASN A 13 -1.27 28.42 -51.31
N GLY A 14 -1.66 27.72 -50.24
CA GLY A 14 -0.81 26.69 -49.64
C GLY A 14 -1.58 25.82 -48.65
N LYS A 15 -2.44 24.94 -49.16
CA LYS A 15 -3.12 23.89 -48.38
C LYS A 15 -2.09 22.95 -47.73
N ASN A 16 -2.37 22.47 -46.51
CA ASN A 16 -2.47 21.02 -46.23
C ASN A 16 -2.85 20.75 -44.77
N GLY A 17 -3.70 19.72 -44.58
CA GLY A 17 -4.34 19.41 -43.31
C GLY A 17 -3.87 18.12 -42.64
N ASN A 18 -4.70 17.71 -41.69
CA ASN A 18 -4.84 16.43 -40.97
C ASN A 18 -3.77 16.02 -39.95
N GLY A 19 -4.25 15.61 -38.77
CA GLY A 19 -3.62 14.57 -37.96
C GLY A 19 -3.68 14.80 -36.45
N GLU A 20 -4.75 14.34 -35.81
CA GLU A 20 -4.70 13.96 -34.38
C GLU A 20 -3.62 12.90 -34.15
N HIS A 21 -3.00 12.85 -32.95
CA HIS A 21 -2.75 11.63 -32.14
C HIS A 21 -1.73 11.85 -30.99
N GLY A 22 -2.19 11.59 -29.74
CA GLY A 22 -1.45 10.98 -28.62
C GLY A 22 -0.37 11.80 -27.90
N ASN A 23 0.03 11.53 -26.65
CA ASN A 23 -0.44 10.66 -25.59
C ASN A 23 0.30 11.11 -24.29
N GLY A 24 -0.27 10.84 -23.12
CA GLY A 24 0.23 11.27 -21.81
C GLY A 24 1.66 10.80 -21.48
N GLY A 25 2.51 11.75 -21.08
CA GLY A 25 3.84 11.49 -20.53
C GLY A 25 3.80 11.34 -19.01
N ASN A 26 3.64 10.10 -18.55
CA ASN A 26 3.82 9.67 -17.17
C ASN A 26 5.34 9.72 -16.85
N GLY A 27 5.79 10.77 -16.17
CA GLY A 27 7.20 10.93 -15.78
C GLY A 27 7.66 9.83 -14.84
N ASN A 28 8.63 9.02 -15.28
CA ASN A 28 9.23 7.94 -14.52
C ASN A 28 10.30 8.52 -13.55
N PRO A 29 10.27 8.26 -12.23
CA PRO A 29 11.11 8.99 -11.26
C PRO A 29 12.52 8.41 -11.10
N TYR A 30 13.04 7.71 -12.11
CA TYR A 30 14.37 7.07 -12.04
C TYR A 30 15.37 7.76 -12.98
N GLU A 31 15.47 9.10 -12.91
CA GLU A 31 16.61 9.80 -13.49
C GLU A 31 17.73 9.94 -12.45
N ASN A 32 18.74 9.11 -12.71
CA ASN A 32 20.07 9.00 -12.13
C ASN A 32 20.62 10.27 -11.46
N ASN A 33 20.82 10.21 -10.14
CA ASN A 33 21.72 11.11 -9.43
C ASN A 33 22.70 10.26 -8.61
N ARG A 34 23.96 10.20 -9.08
CA ARG A 34 25.00 9.27 -8.62
C ARG A 34 25.66 9.62 -7.28
N ASP A 35 25.15 10.61 -6.53
CA ASP A 35 25.67 10.99 -5.21
C ASP A 35 24.60 11.20 -4.13
N ALA A 36 23.36 10.77 -4.38
CA ALA A 36 22.35 10.76 -3.33
C ALA A 36 22.57 9.55 -2.42
N ARG A 37 22.99 9.79 -1.17
CA ARG A 37 22.85 8.83 -0.07
C ARG A 37 21.49 8.14 -0.21
N PRO A 38 21.36 6.81 -0.03
CA PRO A 38 20.06 6.16 -0.15
C PRO A 38 19.11 6.87 0.82
N ILE A 39 18.15 7.60 0.25
CA ILE A 39 17.02 8.11 1.00
C ILE A 39 16.38 6.85 1.56
N VAL A 40 16.49 6.66 2.87
CA VAL A 40 15.73 5.62 3.57
C VAL A 40 14.28 5.95 3.30
N ARG A 41 13.70 5.31 2.28
CA ARG A 41 12.29 5.50 1.94
C ARG A 41 11.52 4.95 3.13
N GLU A 42 10.89 5.85 3.88
CA GLU A 42 9.90 5.44 4.87
C GLU A 42 8.85 4.58 4.16
N CYS A 43 8.68 3.32 4.58
CA CYS A 43 7.63 2.51 3.95
C CYS A 43 6.29 3.15 4.22
N THR A 44 5.54 3.35 3.14
CA THR A 44 4.18 3.85 3.25
C THR A 44 3.22 2.71 3.56
N TYR A 45 2.04 3.04 4.10
CA TYR A 45 0.95 2.06 4.24
C TYR A 45 0.60 1.37 2.90
N GLN A 46 0.75 2.08 1.77
CA GLN A 46 0.53 1.51 0.44
C GLN A 46 1.57 0.43 0.09
N ASP A 47 2.82 0.62 0.50
CA ASP A 47 3.87 -0.39 0.31
C ASP A 47 3.60 -1.64 1.16
N PHE A 48 3.06 -1.47 2.37
CA PHE A 48 2.59 -2.56 3.22
C PHE A 48 1.40 -3.31 2.60
N MET A 49 0.42 -2.60 2.03
CA MET A 49 -0.77 -3.20 1.43
C MET A 49 -0.49 -3.97 0.13
N LYS A 50 0.55 -3.61 -0.63
CA LYS A 50 1.02 -4.39 -1.79
C LYS A 50 1.50 -5.78 -1.40
N CYS A 51 1.84 -6.01 -0.12
CA CYS A 51 2.20 -7.31 0.39
C CYS A 51 0.95 -8.16 0.71
N GLN A 52 0.07 -8.40 -0.27
CA GLN A 52 -1.10 -9.32 -0.19
C GLN A 52 -0.75 -10.72 0.38
N ARG A 53 0.53 -11.09 0.37
CA ARG A 53 1.10 -12.33 0.94
C ARG A 53 1.28 -12.30 2.46
N LEU A 54 0.93 -11.20 3.13
CA LEU A 54 1.01 -11.02 4.59
C LEU A 54 -0.26 -11.44 5.32
N ASN A 55 -1.26 -11.98 4.62
CA ASN A 55 -2.53 -12.27 5.28
C ASN A 55 -2.49 -13.58 6.07
N PHE A 56 -3.26 -13.62 7.16
CA PHE A 56 -3.53 -14.83 7.95
C PHE A 56 -5.03 -15.04 8.08
N LYS A 57 -5.54 -16.17 7.59
CA LYS A 57 -6.98 -16.49 7.60
C LYS A 57 -7.45 -17.15 8.89
N GLY A 58 -6.52 -17.73 9.67
CA GLY A 58 -6.82 -18.47 10.89
C GLY A 58 -7.04 -19.97 10.69
N THR A 59 -6.89 -20.49 9.46
CA THR A 59 -7.10 -21.91 9.12
C THR A 59 -5.79 -22.62 8.73
N GLU A 60 -4.72 -21.87 8.54
CA GLU A 60 -3.41 -22.36 8.10
C GLU A 60 -2.60 -23.06 9.23
N GLY A 61 -3.16 -23.10 10.45
CA GLY A 61 -2.55 -23.73 11.62
C GLY A 61 -1.28 -23.01 12.10
N VAL A 62 -0.55 -23.70 12.99
CA VAL A 62 0.67 -23.17 13.65
C VAL A 62 1.73 -22.76 12.62
N VAL A 63 1.92 -23.57 11.56
CA VAL A 63 2.89 -23.26 10.49
C VAL A 63 2.52 -21.97 9.77
N GLY A 64 1.23 -21.79 9.46
CA GLY A 64 0.75 -20.55 8.85
C GLY A 64 0.91 -19.33 9.76
N LEU A 65 0.68 -19.51 11.07
CA LEU A 65 0.84 -18.46 12.06
C LEU A 65 2.31 -18.03 12.21
N ILE A 66 3.24 -18.98 12.32
CA ILE A 66 4.68 -18.69 12.41
C ILE A 66 5.13 -17.92 11.16
N ARG A 67 4.75 -18.41 9.98
CA ARG A 67 5.09 -17.74 8.72
C ARG A 67 4.50 -16.33 8.63
N TRP A 68 3.34 -16.10 9.22
CA TRP A 68 2.76 -14.77 9.30
C TRP A 68 3.58 -13.85 10.21
N PHE A 69 3.96 -14.30 11.41
CA PHE A 69 4.82 -13.52 12.32
C PHE A 69 6.13 -13.12 11.66
N GLU A 70 6.86 -14.07 11.08
CA GLU A 70 8.17 -13.83 10.44
C GLU A 70 8.07 -12.79 9.30
N LYS A 71 7.02 -12.88 8.49
CA LYS A 71 6.81 -11.95 7.39
C LYS A 71 6.52 -10.53 7.88
N ILE A 72 5.66 -10.39 8.88
CA ILE A 72 5.31 -9.09 9.46
C ILE A 72 6.54 -8.48 10.16
N GLU A 73 7.32 -9.26 10.88
CA GLU A 73 8.56 -8.81 11.51
C GLU A 73 9.61 -8.36 10.48
N THR A 74 9.77 -9.13 9.39
CA THR A 74 10.65 -8.74 8.28
C THR A 74 10.25 -7.39 7.71
N VAL A 75 8.94 -7.17 7.52
CA VAL A 75 8.43 -5.89 7.04
C VAL A 75 8.74 -4.77 8.03
N TYR A 76 8.51 -4.96 9.32
CA TYR A 76 8.84 -3.95 10.34
C TYR A 76 10.32 -3.63 10.44
N HIS A 77 11.17 -4.64 10.28
CA HIS A 77 12.62 -4.48 10.29
C HIS A 77 13.09 -3.67 9.08
N ASN A 78 12.65 -4.03 7.87
CA ASN A 78 13.09 -3.39 6.63
C ASN A 78 12.56 -1.96 6.46
N SER A 79 11.38 -1.68 7.03
CA SER A 79 10.70 -0.39 6.89
C SER A 79 11.00 0.62 7.98
N ASN A 80 11.70 0.22 9.05
CA ASN A 80 11.88 1.01 10.26
C ASN A 80 10.55 1.56 10.84
N TYR A 81 9.49 0.74 10.82
CA TYR A 81 8.14 1.18 11.21
C TYR A 81 8.04 1.51 12.71
N PRO A 82 7.41 2.64 13.11
CA PRO A 82 7.25 2.97 14.53
C PRO A 82 6.50 1.89 15.31
N LYS A 83 7.08 1.44 16.43
CA LYS A 83 6.52 0.39 17.29
C LYS A 83 5.06 0.62 17.68
N LYS A 84 4.67 1.88 17.91
CA LYS A 84 3.30 2.28 18.29
C LYS A 84 2.22 1.94 17.27
N TYR A 85 2.58 1.65 16.01
CA TYR A 85 1.60 1.31 14.98
C TYR A 85 1.65 -0.15 14.52
N GLN A 86 2.62 -0.93 14.99
CA GLN A 86 2.85 -2.29 14.51
C GLN A 86 1.65 -3.21 14.78
N ALA A 87 1.10 -3.26 16.00
CA ALA A 87 -0.07 -4.11 16.26
C ALA A 87 -1.28 -3.72 15.40
N LYS A 88 -1.52 -2.42 15.23
CA LYS A 88 -2.60 -1.89 14.39
C LYS A 88 -2.46 -2.36 12.94
N TYR A 89 -1.29 -2.18 12.32
CA TYR A 89 -1.07 -2.55 10.92
C TYR A 89 -1.06 -4.06 10.70
N ALA A 90 -0.45 -4.84 11.60
CA ALA A 90 -0.52 -6.30 11.52
C ALA A 90 -1.98 -6.78 11.54
N SER A 91 -2.81 -6.18 12.39
CA SER A 91 -4.21 -6.57 12.49
C SER A 91 -5.04 -6.32 11.23
N CYS A 92 -4.60 -5.40 10.36
CA CYS A 92 -5.21 -5.16 9.05
C CYS A 92 -4.96 -6.29 8.05
N THR A 93 -4.02 -7.20 8.33
CA THR A 93 -3.71 -8.37 7.49
C THR A 93 -4.46 -9.64 7.92
N LEU A 94 -5.26 -9.55 9.00
CA LEU A 94 -6.09 -10.67 9.43
C LEU A 94 -7.30 -10.80 8.52
N LEU A 95 -7.63 -12.03 8.14
CA LEU A 95 -8.78 -12.36 7.30
C LEU A 95 -9.65 -13.43 7.97
N ASN A 96 -10.86 -13.63 7.44
CA ASN A 96 -11.75 -14.73 7.80
C ASN A 96 -11.88 -14.93 9.32
N SER A 97 -11.58 -16.13 9.84
CA SER A 97 -11.75 -16.45 11.25
C SER A 97 -10.84 -15.62 12.16
N ALA A 98 -9.63 -15.29 11.70
CA ALA A 98 -8.70 -14.41 12.42
C ALA A 98 -9.24 -12.97 12.55
N LEU A 99 -9.84 -12.43 11.50
CA LEU A 99 -10.46 -11.11 11.55
C LEU A 99 -11.68 -11.08 12.48
N ILE A 100 -12.52 -12.12 12.42
CA ILE A 100 -13.69 -12.26 13.30
C ILE A 100 -13.25 -12.29 14.77
N TRP A 101 -12.24 -13.12 15.08
CA TRP A 101 -11.67 -13.21 16.41
C TRP A 101 -11.11 -11.86 16.89
N TRP A 102 -10.31 -11.19 16.06
CA TRP A 102 -9.71 -9.89 16.41
C TRP A 102 -10.76 -8.81 16.67
N ASN A 103 -11.82 -8.76 15.88
CA ASN A 103 -12.93 -7.83 16.10
C ASN A 103 -13.73 -8.14 17.38
N SER A 104 -13.81 -9.41 17.78
CA SER A 104 -14.36 -9.79 19.08
C SER A 104 -13.45 -9.32 20.22
N HIS A 105 -12.15 -9.62 20.14
CA HIS A 105 -11.17 -9.23 21.16
C HIS A 105 -11.13 -7.71 21.37
N LYS A 106 -11.08 -6.92 20.27
CA LYS A 106 -11.16 -5.45 20.33
C LYS A 106 -12.39 -4.93 21.05
N ARG A 107 -13.55 -5.57 20.87
CA ARG A 107 -14.79 -5.19 21.59
C ARG A 107 -14.68 -5.48 23.08
N THR A 108 -14.03 -6.57 23.46
CA THR A 108 -13.84 -6.97 24.85
C THR A 108 -12.89 -6.04 25.60
N ILE A 109 -11.74 -5.70 25.01
CA ILE A 109 -10.70 -4.90 25.69
C ILE A 109 -10.76 -3.40 25.41
N GLY A 110 -11.59 -2.99 24.44
CA GLY A 110 -11.70 -1.61 23.96
C GLY A 110 -10.70 -1.29 22.84
N THR A 111 -11.11 -0.43 21.90
CA THR A 111 -10.32 -0.06 20.71
C THR A 111 -8.99 0.61 21.06
N GLU A 112 -8.99 1.50 22.04
CA GLU A 112 -7.78 2.21 22.48
C GLU A 112 -6.76 1.25 23.08
N THR A 113 -7.19 0.41 24.02
CA THR A 113 -6.36 -0.65 24.61
C THR A 113 -5.81 -1.61 23.55
N ALA A 114 -6.66 -2.02 22.61
CA ALA A 114 -6.27 -2.95 21.55
C ALA A 114 -5.22 -2.36 20.61
N PHE A 115 -5.28 -1.07 20.29
CA PHE A 115 -4.25 -0.43 19.45
C PHE A 115 -3.04 0.08 20.23
N ALA A 116 -3.13 0.19 21.56
CA ALA A 116 -1.99 0.46 22.42
C ALA A 116 -1.10 -0.78 22.64
N MET A 117 -1.59 -1.99 22.34
CA MET A 117 -0.81 -3.21 22.51
C MET A 117 0.44 -3.20 21.62
N SER A 118 1.53 -3.74 22.16
CA SER A 118 2.74 -4.01 21.39
C SER A 118 2.53 -5.17 20.43
N TRP A 119 3.35 -5.21 19.36
CA TRP A 119 3.38 -6.34 18.43
C TRP A 119 3.60 -7.68 19.16
N ARG A 120 4.46 -7.70 20.18
CA ARG A 120 4.75 -8.89 20.98
C ARG A 120 3.53 -9.41 21.75
N GLU A 121 2.69 -8.51 22.27
CA GLU A 121 1.45 -8.92 22.95
C GLU A 121 0.45 -9.49 21.96
N LEU A 122 0.31 -8.87 20.78
CA LEU A 122 -0.50 -9.42 19.69
C LEU A 122 -0.03 -10.83 19.30
N MET A 123 1.28 -11.06 19.14
CA MET A 123 1.80 -12.39 18.82
C MET A 123 1.45 -13.43 19.88
N LYS A 124 1.56 -13.09 21.17
CA LYS A 124 1.20 -14.00 22.25
C LYS A 124 -0.27 -14.39 22.20
N LEU A 125 -1.16 -13.41 22.04
CA LEU A 125 -2.61 -13.66 21.94
C LEU A 125 -2.94 -14.54 20.73
N MET A 126 -2.34 -14.25 19.58
CA MET A 126 -2.54 -15.04 18.37
C MET A 126 -2.04 -16.48 18.56
N ALA A 127 -0.92 -16.68 19.25
CA ALA A 127 -0.41 -18.01 19.58
C ALA A 127 -1.33 -18.76 20.55
N GLU A 128 -1.86 -18.11 21.58
CA GLU A 128 -2.80 -18.75 22.52
C GLU A 128 -4.07 -19.24 21.82
N VAL A 129 -4.54 -18.52 20.81
CA VAL A 129 -5.78 -18.82 20.10
C VAL A 129 -5.57 -19.87 19.00
N TYR A 130 -4.46 -19.77 18.26
CA TYR A 130 -4.22 -20.58 17.06
C TYR A 130 -3.18 -21.70 17.24
N CYS A 131 -2.50 -21.76 18.38
CA CYS A 131 -1.64 -22.87 18.79
C CYS A 131 -2.28 -23.61 19.99
N PRO A 132 -3.29 -24.47 19.76
CA PRO A 132 -3.88 -25.24 20.85
C PRO A 132 -2.79 -26.09 21.53
N ARG A 133 -2.63 -25.91 22.84
CA ARG A 133 -1.63 -26.62 23.66
C ARG A 133 -1.79 -28.14 23.68
N ASN A 134 -2.91 -28.65 23.18
CA ASN A 134 -3.29 -30.06 23.31
C ASN A 134 -3.61 -30.66 21.94
N LYS A 135 -2.64 -31.40 21.38
CA LYS A 135 -2.91 -32.66 20.68
C LYS A 135 -2.10 -33.73 21.39
N VAL A 136 -2.73 -34.33 22.40
CA VAL A 136 -2.36 -35.65 22.94
C VAL A 136 -3.39 -36.62 22.38
#